data_AF-A0A925PDH9-F1
#
_entry.id   AF-A0A925PDH9-F1
#
_cell.length_a   1.000
_cell.length_b   1.000
_cell.length_c   1.000
_cell.angle_alpha   90.00
_cell.angle_beta   90.00
_cell.angle_gamma   90.00
#
_symmetry.space_group_name_H-M   'P 1'
#
loop_
_entity.id
_entity.type
_entity.pdbx_description
1 polymer ?
#
loop_
_entity_poly.entity_id
_entity_poly.type
_entity_poly.pdbx_seq_one_letter_code
_entity_poly.pdbx_strand_id
1 'polypeptide(L)' 'LIEPLLAECERCRDEKVVESADLVDAGVIFGTGFAPFRGGPLHYRRTQEQAAARTAAAA' A
#
# COMPACT_ATOMS: atom_id res chain seq x y z
N LEU A 1 0.83 11.11 -8.75
CA LEU A 1 1.83 11.40 -7.71
C LEU A 1 1.96 10.27 -6.67
N ILE A 2 0.89 9.53 -6.36
CA ILE A 2 0.96 8.44 -5.37
C ILE A 2 1.50 7.11 -5.94
N GLU A 3 1.31 6.84 -7.23
CA GLU A 3 1.70 5.57 -7.87
C GLU A 3 3.19 5.20 -7.66
N PRO A 4 4.17 6.12 -7.86
CA PRO A 4 5.58 5.77 -7.64
C PRO A 4 5.90 5.42 -6.18
N LEU A 5 5.21 6.06 -5.22
CA LEU A 5 5.37 5.73 -3.79
C LEU A 5 4.87 4.31 -3.51
N LEU A 6 3.71 3.94 -4.06
CA LEU A 6 3.14 2.60 -3.88
C LEU A 6 4.07 1.53 -4.46
N ALA A 7 4.53 1.74 -5.70
CA ALA A 7 5.46 0.83 -6.35
C ALA A 7 6.76 0.65 -5.54
N GLU A 8 7.32 1.73 -4.99
CA GLU A 8 8.54 1.62 -4.17
C GLU A 8 8.28 0.89 -2.84
N CYS A 9 7.13 1.12 -2.20
CA CYS A 9 6.76 0.38 -0.99
C CYS A 9 6.69 -1.13 -1.23
N GLU A 10 6.21 -1.56 -2.40
CA GLU A 10 6.18 -2.97 -2.78
C GLU A 10 7.57 -3.52 -3.04
N ARG A 11 8.41 -2.75 -3.73
CA ARG A 11 9.80 -3.13 -3.99
C ARG A 11 10.56 -3.31 -2.69
N CYS A 12 10.44 -2.37 -1.73
CA CYS A 12 11.08 -2.50 -0.42
C CYS A 12 10.62 -3.76 0.32
N ARG A 13 9.33 -4.13 0.21
CA ARG A 13 8.81 -5.39 0.77
C ARG A 13 9.42 -6.61 0.06
N ASP A 14 9.45 -6.62 -1.26
CA ASP A 14 9.90 -7.76 -2.07
C ASP A 14 11.40 -7.98 -1.95
N GLU A 15 12.17 -6.89 -1.87
CA GLU A 15 13.60 -6.87 -1.57
C GLU A 15 13.91 -7.17 -0.09
N LYS A 16 12.88 -7.34 0.75
CA LYS A 16 12.97 -7.61 2.19
C LYS A 16 13.80 -6.57 2.96
N VAL A 17 13.68 -5.30 2.57
CA VAL A 17 14.27 -4.16 3.29
C VAL A 17 13.67 -4.04 4.70
N VAL A 18 12.42 -4.48 4.86
CA VAL A 18 11.74 -4.61 6.15
C VAL A 18 11.11 -5.99 6.29
N GLU A 19 10.85 -6.41 7.53
CA GLU A 19 10.41 -7.77 7.86
C GLU A 19 8.97 -8.08 7.42
N SER A 20 8.10 -7.07 7.27
CA SER A 20 6.70 -7.28 6.90
C SER A 20 6.10 -6.07 6.19
N ALA A 21 4.97 -6.31 5.49
CA ALA A 21 4.19 -5.25 4.85
C ALA A 21 3.62 -4.24 5.88
N ASP A 22 3.25 -4.71 7.08
CA ASP A 22 2.73 -3.85 8.14
C ASP A 22 3.79 -2.85 8.62
N LEU A 23 5.07 -3.24 8.63
CA LEU A 23 6.17 -2.34 8.96
C LEU A 23 6.42 -1.29 7.86
N VAL A 24 6.26 -1.64 6.58
CA VAL A 24 6.27 -0.64 5.49
C VAL A 24 5.16 0.38 5.71
N ASP A 25 3.94 -0.11 5.94
CA ASP A 25 2.76 0.74 6.11
C ASP A 25 2.90 1.67 7.30
N ALA A 26 3.33 1.15 8.46
CA ALA A 26 3.60 1.94 9.65
C ALA A 26 4.70 2.98 9.42
N GLY A 27 5.81 2.60 8.79
CA GLY A 27 6.93 3.53 8.50
C GLY A 27 6.50 4.69 7.61
N VAL A 28 5.69 4.43 6.60
CA VAL A 28 5.22 5.47 5.68
C VAL A 28 4.14 6.35 6.32
N ILE A 29 3.25 5.79 7.16
CA ILE A 29 2.29 6.57 7.95
C ILE A 29 3.00 7.51 8.92
N PHE A 30 3.85 6.97 9.80
CA PHE A 30 4.46 7.74 10.90
C PHE A 30 5.67 8.57 10.45
N GLY A 31 6.36 8.17 9.39
CA GLY A 31 7.53 8.88 8.88
C GLY A 31 7.19 9.98 7.87
N THR A 32 6.35 9.67 6.88
CA THR A 32 6.06 10.59 5.76
C THR A 32 4.71 11.29 5.88
N GLY A 33 3.86 10.87 6.82
CA GLY A 33 2.52 11.43 7.03
C GLY A 33 1.45 10.83 6.11
N PHE A 34 1.61 9.60 5.64
CA PHE A 34 0.56 8.94 4.85
C PHE A 34 -0.72 8.77 5.65
N ALA A 35 -1.87 8.98 5.00
CA ALA A 35 -3.19 8.98 5.61
C ALA A 35 -3.46 7.72 6.47
N PRO A 36 -3.49 7.82 7.82
CA PRO A 36 -3.61 6.65 8.70
C PRO A 36 -4.92 5.88 8.50
N PHE A 37 -6.01 6.59 8.19
CA PHE A 37 -7.33 6.01 7.96
C PHE A 37 -7.41 5.13 6.69
N ARG A 38 -6.35 5.09 5.87
CA ARG A 38 -6.24 4.18 4.72
C ARG A 38 -5.47 2.90 5.04
N GLY A 39 -4.91 2.78 6.25
CA GLY A 39 -4.12 1.63 6.68
C GLY A 39 -2.69 1.59 6.12
N GLY A 40 -2.24 2.63 5.42
CA GLY A 40 -0.91 2.70 4.80
C GLY A 40 -0.93 2.48 3.28
N PRO A 41 0.21 2.71 2.59
CA PRO A 41 0.32 2.57 1.14
C PRO A 41 -0.05 1.17 0.60
N LEU A 42 0.46 0.09 1.19
CA LEU A 42 0.22 -1.27 0.72
C LEU A 42 -1.21 -1.73 1.00
N HIS A 43 -1.73 -1.41 2.19
CA HIS A 43 -3.15 -1.62 2.50
C HIS A 43 -4.07 -0.85 1.54
N TYR A 44 -3.76 0.42 1.25
CA TYR A 44 -4.50 1.24 0.30
C TYR A 44 -4.52 0.61 -1.10
N ARG A 45 -3.37 0.13 -1.59
CA ARG A 45 -3.30 -0.50 -2.92
C ARG A 45 -4.12 -1.77 -3.00
N ARG A 46 -4.04 -2.65 -2.00
CA ARG A 46 -4.89 -3.84 -1.91
C ARG A 46 -6.38 -3.50 -1.93
N THR A 47 -6.77 -2.43 -1.25
CA THR A 47 -8.17 -1.96 -1.24
C THR A 47 -8.62 -1.53 -2.63
N GLN A 48 -7.76 -0.85 -3.39
CA GLN A 48 -8.05 -0.44 -4.78
C GLN A 48 -8.19 -1.65 -5.71
N GLU A 49 -7.28 -2.63 -5.61
CA GLU A 49 -7.32 -3.88 -6.37
C GLU A 49 -8.63 -4.64 -6.12
N GLN A 50 -9.04 -4.75 -4.85
CA GLN A 50 -10.31 -5.38 -4.47
C GLN A 50 -11.52 -4.62 -5.01
N ALA A 51 -11.51 -3.28 -4.97
CA ALA A 51 -12.59 -2.46 -5.52
C ALA A 51 -12.71 -2.63 -7.05
N ALA A 52 -11.57 -2.67 -7.75
CA ALA A 52 -11.52 -2.92 -9.19
C ALA A 52 -12.04 -4.32 -9.53
N ALA A 53 -11.59 -5.35 -8.81
CA ALA A 53 -12.05 -6.73 -9.00
C ALA A 53 -13.57 -6.89 -8.77
N ARG A 54 -14.12 -6.21 -7.75
CA ARG A 54 -15.56 -6.21 -7.49
C ARG A 54 -16.37 -5.55 -8.60
N THR A 55 -15.85 -4.47 -9.17
CA THR A 55 -16.49 -3.78 -10.31
C THR A 55 -16.50 -4.69 -11.55
N ALA A 56 -15.39 -5.38 -11.82
CA ALA A 56 -15.28 -6.30 -12.94
C ALA A 56 -16.21 -7.51 -12.82
N ALA A 57 -16.41 -8.04 -11.60
CA ALA A 57 -17.32 -9.17 -11.37
C ALA A 57 -18.82 -8.81 -11.47
N ALA A 58 -19.16 -7.52 -11.45
CA ALA A 58 -20.52 -7.04 -11.55
C ALA A 58 -20.94 -6.64 -12.98
N ALA A 59 -20.02 -6.76 -13.95
CA ALA A 59 -20.23 -6.48 -15.38
C ALA A 59 -20.34 -7.78 -16.18
#